data_AF-A0ABD1QJD0-F1
#
_entry.id   AF-A0ABD1QJD0-F1
#
_cell.length_a   1.000
_cell.length_b   1.000
_cell.length_c   1.000
_cell.angle_alpha   90.00
_cell.angle_beta   90.00
_cell.angle_gamma   90.00
#
_symmetry.space_group_name_H-M   'P 1'
#
loop_
_entity.id
_entity.type
_entity.pdbx_description
1 polymer ?
#
loop_
_entity_poly.entity_id
_entity_poly.type
_entity_poly.pdbx_seq_one_letter_code
_entity_poly.pdbx_strand_id
1 'polypeptide(L)'
;MADVVQFKLERMLNELDDLERRGLFSRREIAEIVKQRRKFEYRLKRPSPLKPDFLAYIDYEKQLDALRVLRKKALSKNSGNKKSKNSVSDYAGVSRILEIYRLADDPVQK
;
A
#
# COMPACT_ATOMS: atom_id res chain seq x y z
N MET A 1 -7.43 -19.79 0.67
CA MET A 1 -7.71 -18.36 0.96
C MET A 1 -6.50 -17.69 1.61
N ALA A 2 -5.91 -18.28 2.65
CA ALA A 2 -4.69 -17.77 3.28
C ALA A 2 -3.49 -17.70 2.31
N ASP A 3 -3.27 -18.72 1.48
CA ASP A 3 -2.10 -18.77 0.56
C ASP A 3 -2.12 -17.66 -0.48
N VAL A 4 -3.30 -17.31 -1.00
CA VAL A 4 -3.48 -16.23 -1.98
C VAL A 4 -3.23 -14.86 -1.32
N VAL A 5 -3.67 -14.67 -0.08
CA VAL A 5 -3.43 -13.44 0.68
C VAL A 5 -1.94 -13.32 1.02
N GLN A 6 -1.31 -14.42 1.44
CA GLN A 6 0.11 -14.46 1.76
C GLN A 6 0.97 -14.14 0.53
N PHE A 7 0.69 -14.77 -0.61
CA PHE A 7 1.36 -14.49 -1.87
C PHE A 7 1.22 -13.01 -2.29
N LYS A 8 0.03 -12.42 -2.12
CA LYS A 8 -0.20 -10.99 -2.39
C LYS A 8 0.65 -10.10 -1.49
N LEU A 9 0.77 -10.41 -0.20
CA LEU A 9 1.60 -9.65 0.74
C LEU A 9 3.09 -9.77 0.43
N GLU A 10 3.56 -10.96 0.03
CA GLU A 10 4.96 -11.19 -0.33
C GLU A 10 5.41 -10.33 -1.51
N ARG A 11 4.52 -10.13 -2.50
CA ARG A 11 4.77 -9.21 -3.62
C ARG A 11 4.94 -7.75 -3.18
N MET A 12 4.49 -7.39 -1.98
CA MET A 12 4.62 -6.04 -1.40
C MET A 12 5.88 -5.89 -0.52
N LEU A 13 6.69 -6.93 -0.33
CA LEU A 13 7.86 -6.84 0.55
C LEU A 13 8.89 -5.83 0.04
N ASN A 14 9.13 -5.82 -1.28
CA ASN A 14 10.14 -4.95 -1.90
C ASN A 14 9.85 -3.46 -1.67
N GLU A 15 8.58 -3.04 -1.79
CA GLU A 15 8.18 -1.64 -1.55
C GLU A 15 8.22 -1.27 -0.06
N LEU A 16 7.90 -2.20 0.84
CA LEU A 16 7.92 -1.95 2.29
C LEU A 16 9.35 -1.85 2.82
N ASP A 17 10.25 -2.70 2.32
CA ASP A 17 11.68 -2.63 2.62
C ASP A 17 12.28 -1.32 2.09
N ASP A 18 11.90 -0.87 0.89
CA ASP A 18 12.32 0.45 0.37
C ASP A 18 11.81 1.61 1.24
N LEU A 19 10.57 1.55 1.74
CA LEU A 19 10.03 2.56 2.66
C LEU A 19 10.83 2.64 3.97
N GLU A 20 11.25 1.50 4.51
CA GLU A 20 12.08 1.42 5.71
C GLU A 20 13.50 1.94 5.45
N ARG A 21 14.17 1.45 4.41
CA ARG A 21 15.55 1.83 4.04
C ARG A 21 15.68 3.33 3.79
N ARG A 22 14.63 3.96 3.25
CA ARG A 22 14.58 5.41 3.00
C ARG A 22 14.23 6.23 4.24
N GLY A 23 13.96 5.58 5.38
CA GLY A 23 13.57 6.24 6.62
C GLY A 23 12.20 6.93 6.55
N LEU A 24 11.35 6.53 5.60
CA LEU A 24 10.00 7.10 5.46
C LEU A 24 9.05 6.49 6.50
N PHE A 25 9.27 5.23 6.86
CA PHE A 25 8.51 4.53 7.89
C PHE A 25 9.44 3.70 8.76
N SER A 26 9.09 3.56 10.03
CA SER A 26 9.77 2.67 10.96
C SER A 26 9.30 1.22 10.81
N ARG A 27 10.09 0.25 11.27
CA ARG A 27 9.69 -1.17 11.32
C ARG A 27 8.34 -1.40 11.99
N ARG A 28 8.05 -0.65 13.06
CA ARG A 28 6.77 -0.74 13.79
C ARG A 28 5.59 -0.30 12.92
N GLU A 29 5.76 0.79 12.17
CA GLU A 29 4.74 1.28 11.25
C GLU A 29 4.55 0.33 10.08
N ILE A 30 5.64 -0.20 9.52
CA ILE A 30 5.59 -1.23 8.46
C ILE A 30 4.82 -2.46 8.93
N ALA A 31 5.05 -2.94 10.16
CA ALA A 31 4.31 -4.06 10.72
C ALA A 31 2.79 -3.78 10.82
N GLU A 32 2.41 -2.57 11.23
CA GLU A 32 0.99 -2.17 11.24
C GLU A 32 0.42 -2.02 9.83
N ILE A 33 1.18 -1.52 8.85
CA ILE A 33 0.76 -1.48 7.44
C ILE A 33 0.48 -2.88 6.91
N VAL A 34 1.40 -3.82 7.12
CA VAL A 34 1.24 -5.22 6.70
C VAL A 34 -0.01 -5.84 7.32
N LYS A 35 -0.24 -5.59 8.62
CA LYS A 35 -1.40 -6.08 9.35
C LYS A 35 -2.71 -5.52 8.81
N GLN A 36 -2.77 -4.23 8.47
CA GLN A 36 -3.96 -3.63 7.87
C GLN A 36 -4.21 -4.13 6.45
N ARG A 37 -3.17 -4.16 5.60
CA ARG A 37 -3.27 -4.73 4.24
C ARG A 37 -3.75 -6.17 4.25
N ARG A 38 -3.24 -6.99 5.16
CA ARG A 38 -3.71 -8.37 5.36
C ARG A 38 -5.20 -8.42 5.67
N LYS A 39 -5.70 -7.58 6.57
CA LYS A 39 -7.14 -7.52 6.90
C LYS A 39 -7.99 -7.15 5.69
N PHE A 40 -7.56 -6.17 4.89
CA PHE A 40 -8.26 -5.82 3.66
C PHE A 40 -8.23 -6.95 2.63
N GLU A 41 -7.08 -7.58 2.39
CA GLU A 41 -6.98 -8.70 1.45
C GLU A 41 -7.88 -9.88 1.85
N TYR A 42 -7.98 -10.21 3.14
CA TYR A 42 -8.96 -11.19 3.61
C TYR A 42 -10.41 -10.76 3.36
N ARG A 43 -10.75 -9.49 3.57
CA ARG A 43 -12.09 -8.93 3.30
C ARG A 43 -12.45 -8.99 1.83
N LEU A 44 -11.51 -8.67 0.94
CA LEU A 44 -11.71 -8.69 -0.52
C LEU A 44 -11.77 -10.11 -1.09
N LYS A 45 -11.17 -11.10 -0.41
CA LYS A 45 -11.16 -12.51 -0.84
C LYS A 45 -12.32 -13.35 -0.31
N ARG A 46 -13.22 -12.78 0.50
CA ARG A 46 -14.40 -13.52 0.95
C ARG A 46 -15.32 -13.88 -0.25
N PRO A 47 -16.18 -14.91 -0.14
CA PRO A 47 -17.06 -15.32 -1.24
C PRO A 47 -17.98 -14.21 -1.79
N SER A 48 -18.40 -13.26 -0.94
CA SER A 48 -19.25 -12.12 -1.32
C SER A 48 -18.59 -10.79 -0.92
N PRO A 49 -17.60 -10.29 -1.67
CA PRO A 49 -16.96 -9.02 -1.37
C PRO A 49 -17.94 -7.86 -1.60
N LEU A 50 -17.94 -6.88 -0.70
CA LEU A 50 -18.86 -5.75 -0.77
C LEU A 50 -18.13 -4.53 -1.33
N LYS A 51 -18.79 -3.73 -2.18
CA LYS A 51 -18.22 -2.49 -2.73
C LYS A 51 -17.59 -1.56 -1.67
N PRO A 52 -18.20 -1.35 -0.48
CA PRO A 52 -17.59 -0.56 0.59
C PRO A 52 -16.22 -1.05 1.05
N ASP A 53 -15.90 -2.34 0.90
CA ASP A 53 -14.61 -2.88 1.31
C ASP A 53 -13.49 -2.49 0.36
N PHE A 54 -13.78 -2.45 -0.94
CA PHE A 54 -12.87 -1.92 -1.95
C PHE A 54 -12.61 -0.44 -1.71
N LEU A 55 -13.67 0.34 -1.48
CA LEU A 55 -13.56 1.78 -1.17
C LEU A 55 -12.74 2.02 0.10
N ALA A 56 -13.02 1.30 1.18
CA ALA A 56 -12.27 1.42 2.42
C ALA A 56 -10.78 1.07 2.24
N TYR A 57 -10.46 0.07 1.41
CA TYR A 57 -9.07 -0.27 1.14
C TYR A 57 -8.37 0.80 0.29
N ILE A 58 -9.05 1.30 -0.74
CA ILE A 58 -8.56 2.41 -1.58
C ILE A 58 -8.28 3.64 -0.73
N ASP A 59 -9.20 4.02 0.15
CA ASP A 59 -9.05 5.21 0.99
C ASP A 59 -7.89 5.05 1.98
N TYR A 60 -7.69 3.85 2.52
CA TYR A 60 -6.52 3.53 3.33
C TYR A 60 -5.20 3.71 2.55
N GLU A 61 -5.10 3.14 1.34
CA GLU A 61 -3.88 3.27 0.52
C GLU A 61 -3.64 4.73 0.06
N LYS A 62 -4.70 5.51 -0.22
CA LYS A 62 -4.60 6.94 -0.50
C LYS A 62 -4.01 7.72 0.68
N GLN A 63 -4.50 7.45 1.89
CA GLN A 63 -3.98 8.09 3.10
C GLN A 63 -2.51 7.71 3.35
N LEU A 64 -2.16 6.45 3.12
CA LEU A 64 -0.79 5.97 3.25
C LEU A 64 0.16 6.65 2.25
N ASP A 65 -0.24 6.78 0.99
CA ASP A 65 0.55 7.47 -0.03
C ASP A 65 0.69 8.98 0.26
N ALA A 66 -0.39 9.64 0.71
CA ALA A 66 -0.33 11.02 1.14
C ALA A 66 0.67 11.22 2.29
N LEU A 67 0.66 10.34 3.30
CA LEU A 67 1.62 10.36 4.41
C LEU A 67 3.06 10.16 3.91
N ARG A 68 3.28 9.21 3.00
CA ARG A 68 4.58 8.96 2.37
C ARG A 68 5.11 10.21 1.66
N VAL A 69 4.28 10.89 0.86
CA VAL A 69 4.65 12.13 0.16
C VAL A 69 5.03 13.23 1.15
N LEU A 70 4.24 13.41 2.22
CA LEU A 70 4.52 14.39 3.27
C LEU A 70 5.87 14.12 3.95
N ARG A 71 6.15 12.87 4.34
CA ARG A 71 7.42 12.48 4.97
C ARG A 71 8.61 12.62 4.03
N LYS A 72 8.47 12.23 2.77
CA LYS A 72 9.51 12.44 1.74
C LYS A 72 9.84 13.93 1.60
N LYS A 73 8.82 14.80 1.57
CA LYS A 73 9.01 16.25 1.52
C LYS A 73 9.72 16.77 2.77
N ALA A 74 9.35 16.31 3.96
CA ALA A 74 10.00 16.70 5.21
C ALA A 74 11.49 16.30 5.24
N LEU A 75 11.82 15.06 4.88
CA LEU A 75 13.22 14.58 4.80
C LEU A 75 14.04 15.36 3.78
N SER A 76 13.44 15.73 2.63
CA SER A 76 14.14 16.50 1.59
C SER A 76 14.54 17.92 2.05
N LYS A 77 13.74 18.55 2.93
CA LYS A 77 14.04 19.86 3.51
C LYS A 77 15.24 19.79 4.47
N ASN A 78 15.31 18.73 5.27
CA ASN A 78 16.39 18.55 6.25
C ASN A 78 17.73 18.16 5.60
N SER A 79 17.71 17.59 4.39
CA SER A 79 18.89 17.06 3.71
C SER A 79 19.54 18.04 2.70
N GLY A 80 19.31 19.35 2.85
CA GLY A 80 19.99 20.38 2.07
C GLY A 80 19.72 20.33 0.56
N ASN A 81 18.45 20.21 0.14
CA ASN A 81 18.02 20.23 -1.27
C ASN A 81 18.53 19.08 -2.17
N LYS A 82 19.08 18.00 -1.60
CA LYS A 82 19.39 16.79 -2.39
C LYS A 82 18.09 16.07 -2.75
N LYS A 83 17.64 16.22 -4.01
CA LYS A 83 16.46 15.49 -4.52
C LYS A 83 16.71 13.98 -4.37
N SER A 84 15.95 13.32 -3.49
CA SER A 84 15.89 11.85 -3.43
C SER A 84 15.46 11.35 -4.80
N LYS A 85 16.24 10.41 -5.37
CA LYS A 85 15.82 9.66 -6.56
C LYS A 85 14.48 8.97 -6.29
N ASN A 86 13.70 8.77 -7.34
CA ASN A 86 12.49 7.97 -7.27
C ASN A 86 12.88 6.50 -7.07
N SER A 87 12.12 5.80 -6.25
CA SER A 87 12.29 4.37 -5.97
C SER A 87 10.97 3.63 -6.15
N VAL A 88 10.99 2.32 -6.00
CA VAL A 88 9.83 1.42 -6.16
C VAL A 88 8.65 1.86 -5.28
N SER A 89 8.91 2.29 -4.03
CA SER A 89 7.86 2.76 -3.13
C SER A 89 7.18 4.06 -3.54
N ASP A 90 7.74 4.81 -4.50
CA ASP A 90 7.11 6.04 -5.00
C ASP A 90 5.90 5.78 -5.90
N TYR A 91 5.82 4.60 -6.51
CA TYR A 91 4.74 4.24 -7.44
C TYR A 91 3.84 3.13 -6.89
N ALA A 92 4.37 2.31 -6.00
CA ALA A 92 3.69 1.15 -5.43
C ALA A 92 2.27 1.43 -4.87
N GLY A 93 2.11 2.52 -4.10
CA GLY A 93 0.82 2.89 -3.52
C GLY A 93 -0.25 3.19 -4.59
N VAL A 94 0.12 3.98 -5.60
CA VAL A 94 -0.78 4.34 -6.71
C VAL A 94 -1.11 3.12 -7.57
N SER A 95 -0.11 2.29 -7.91
CA SER A 95 -0.33 1.03 -8.63
C SER A 95 -1.33 0.14 -7.90
N ARG A 96 -1.23 0.03 -6.58
CA ARG A 96 -2.18 -0.75 -5.77
C ARG A 96 -3.59 -0.18 -5.79
N ILE A 97 -3.74 1.13 -5.67
CA ILE A 97 -5.05 1.77 -5.77
C ILE A 97 -5.71 1.41 -7.11
N LEU A 98 -4.96 1.48 -8.21
CA LEU A 98 -5.46 1.12 -9.54
C LEU A 98 -5.81 -0.37 -9.66
N GLU A 99 -5.01 -1.27 -9.08
CA GLU A 99 -5.32 -2.69 -9.01
C GLU A 99 -6.63 -2.95 -8.26
N ILE A 100 -6.87 -2.29 -7.12
CA ILE A 100 -8.09 -2.44 -6.34
C ILE A 100 -9.30 -1.89 -7.13
N TYR A 101 -9.16 -0.75 -7.81
CA TYR A 101 -10.21 -0.23 -8.68
C TYR A 101 -10.56 -1.20 -9.80
N ARG A 102 -9.56 -1.77 -10.48
CA ARG A 102 -9.77 -2.77 -11.54
C ARG A 102 -10.48 -4.02 -11.01
N LEU A 103 -10.10 -4.49 -9.83
CA LEU A 103 -10.76 -5.63 -9.19
C LEU A 103 -12.22 -5.34 -8.81
N ALA A 104 -12.55 -4.09 -8.48
CA ALA A 104 -13.91 -3.68 -8.13
C ALA A 104 -14.83 -3.54 -9.35
N ASP A 105 -14.25 -3.25 -10.53
CA ASP A 105 -14.97 -3.07 -11.80
C ASP A 105 -15.05 -4.36 -12.63
N ASP A 106 -14.32 -5.41 -12.24
CA ASP A 106 -14.30 -6.69 -12.94
C ASP A 106 -15.66 -7.42 -12.86
N PRO A 107 -16.34 -7.68 -14.00
CA PRO A 107 -17.66 -8.30 -14.01
C PRO A 107 -17.69 -9.74 -13.48
N VAL A 108 -16.54 -10.39 -13.30
CA VAL A 108 -16.43 -11.79 -12.82
C VAL A 108 -16.85 -11.96 -11.35
N GLN A 109 -17.03 -10.87 -10.59
CA GLN A 109 -17.48 -10.93 -9.19
C GLN A 109 -18.99 -10.76 -8.96
N LYS A 110 -19.81 -10.73 -10.02
CA LYS A 110 -21.29 -10.70 -9.94
C LYS A 110 -21.93 -12.07 -10.05
#